data_AF-A0A7K0WQZ5-F1
#
_entry.id   AF-A0A7K0WQZ5-F1
#
_cell.length_a   1.000
_cell.length_b   1.000
_cell.length_c   1.000
_cell.angle_alpha   90.00
_cell.angle_beta   90.00
_cell.angle_gamma   90.00
#
_symmetry.space_group_name_H-M   'P 1'
#
loop_
_entity.id
_entity.type
_entity.pdbx_description
1 polymer ?
#
loop_
_entity_poly.entity_id
_entity_poly.type
_entity_poly.pdbx_seq_one_letter_code
_entity_poly.pdbx_strand_id
1 'polypeptide(L)'
;MLLLGCGSAVARVGFGSLQDFAIGAALLLIGVLLIWILQPGTLGLHRWLSLCAAVVLAGIAMAAVRVGFVLPCAVVGIGTVLAYGALIRWSLPLRWPQRTPAIAGLALGPLIVSMLLWYRSPSLVSFLLLGLAAVALLELYARAPHTAHVIDSGIARGARAVGQGVTAVLATLIMVLLVIPVNVVSRMFGYSPLDGGWASRSSAWVPVATDGVRSESGEPAQARSMAMREPRPNKEVRRRGHLRLLVPVLALVVVGLLMGVGPIKLSLSDSAQEVATQQDRPSTFTRPFEEDPAFKDAPWAQNLRVNLLDAWNNLEFNAAVGGWRIKDVSSQYINVSNGERRTTAADPALGDPIVIWFFGGSAAFGAGQRDEHTIPSELVKLAQDQGVPLEIHNFAVPATVNWQSAMLLIALLQSEQKPDLVVIYDGANDVALQGVLAAQGKGASPQPASLIDGELDAVLKKRATANAAQGSETRQTLLPPSKARTPDKELTPAASGQMVLQRYGSGIEVIRKFSELSSVPVLIFWQPDIRTKQPQSSADADTLAAVKVDQGSLRAWTETSDAARAGLSALGVTDLSGVFDGQTEPIYWDTVHTNELGSRLVAERMLKELQPKLQDLSKQQG
;
A
#
# COMPACT_ATOMS: atom_id res chain seq x y z
N MET A 1 -45.77 49.32 0.60
CA MET A 1 -44.64 50.21 0.95
C MET A 1 -43.48 49.51 1.64
N LEU A 2 -43.69 48.55 2.55
CA LEU A 2 -42.61 47.77 3.20
C LEU A 2 -41.75 46.92 2.25
N LEU A 3 -42.32 46.35 1.17
CA LEU A 3 -41.56 45.54 0.19
C LEU A 3 -40.58 46.35 -0.69
N LEU A 4 -40.88 47.61 -0.97
CA LEU A 4 -40.00 48.51 -1.73
C LEU A 4 -38.86 49.08 -0.87
N GLY A 5 -39.04 49.14 0.45
CA GLY A 5 -38.01 49.53 1.42
C GLY A 5 -36.95 48.44 1.66
N CYS A 6 -37.34 47.17 1.69
CA CYS A 6 -36.39 46.06 1.83
C CYS A 6 -35.56 45.80 0.56
N GLY A 7 -36.16 46.01 -0.62
CA GLY A 7 -35.44 45.84 -1.90
C GLY A 7 -34.33 46.87 -2.12
N SER A 8 -34.49 48.10 -1.63
CA SER A 8 -33.48 49.16 -1.76
C SER A 8 -32.33 49.04 -0.76
N ALA A 9 -32.55 48.41 0.40
CA ALA A 9 -31.50 48.06 1.35
C ALA A 9 -30.61 46.91 0.85
N VAL A 10 -31.17 45.94 0.13
CA VAL A 10 -30.42 44.82 -0.48
C VAL A 10 -29.62 45.28 -1.70
N ALA A 11 -30.12 46.23 -2.49
CA ALA A 11 -29.45 46.70 -3.70
C ALA A 11 -28.22 47.61 -3.45
N ARG A 12 -28.02 48.14 -2.23
CA ARG A 12 -26.87 49.02 -1.89
C ARG A 12 -25.66 48.29 -1.33
N VAL A 13 -25.78 46.99 -1.01
CA VAL A 13 -24.64 46.18 -0.60
C VAL A 13 -23.94 45.76 -1.90
N GLY A 14 -22.75 46.30 -2.18
CA GLY A 14 -21.90 45.80 -3.26
C GLY A 14 -21.39 44.42 -2.87
N PHE A 15 -21.97 43.36 -3.45
CA PHE A 15 -21.65 41.97 -3.09
C PHE A 15 -20.34 41.53 -3.76
N GLY A 16 -19.21 41.89 -3.15
CA GLY A 16 -17.88 41.45 -3.57
C GLY A 16 -17.40 40.19 -2.85
N SER A 17 -18.07 39.76 -1.78
CA SER A 17 -17.64 38.63 -0.94
C SER A 17 -18.74 37.61 -0.66
N LEU A 18 -18.32 36.38 -0.33
CA LEU A 18 -19.19 35.27 0.07
C LEU A 18 -20.04 35.59 1.31
N GLN A 19 -19.56 36.53 2.13
CA GLN A 19 -20.20 36.98 3.37
C GLN A 19 -21.44 37.81 3.09
N ASP A 20 -21.39 38.63 2.03
CA ASP A 20 -22.50 39.48 1.63
C ASP A 20 -23.68 38.61 1.10
N PHE A 21 -23.39 37.53 0.35
CA PHE A 21 -24.41 36.58 -0.11
C PHE A 21 -25.14 35.87 1.04
N ALA A 22 -24.40 35.45 2.09
CA ALA A 22 -24.99 34.80 3.25
C ALA A 22 -25.96 35.73 4.00
N ILE A 23 -25.64 37.03 4.10
CA ILE A 23 -26.50 38.04 4.69
C ILE A 23 -27.77 38.24 3.84
N GLY A 24 -27.63 38.28 2.50
CA GLY A 24 -28.77 38.37 1.58
C GLY A 24 -29.74 37.19 1.68
N ALA A 25 -29.21 35.96 1.74
CA ALA A 25 -30.03 34.75 1.89
C ALA A 25 -30.75 34.68 3.24
N ALA A 26 -30.09 35.09 4.32
CA ALA A 26 -30.70 35.15 5.66
C ALA A 26 -31.85 36.17 5.72
N LEU A 27 -31.68 37.36 5.12
CA LEU A 27 -32.74 38.37 5.05
C LEU A 27 -33.93 37.91 4.21
N LEU A 28 -33.71 37.13 3.16
CA LEU A 28 -34.76 36.59 2.30
C LEU A 28 -35.57 35.49 3.02
N LEU A 29 -34.89 34.61 3.77
CA LEU A 29 -35.52 33.63 4.66
C LEU A 29 -36.38 34.29 5.74
N ILE A 30 -35.86 35.35 6.38
CA ILE A 30 -36.61 36.15 7.36
C ILE A 30 -37.84 36.82 6.72
N GLY A 31 -37.71 37.33 5.48
CA GLY A 31 -38.82 37.92 4.72
C GLY A 31 -39.94 36.92 4.42
N VAL A 32 -39.59 35.70 4.01
CA VAL A 32 -40.56 34.61 3.75
C VAL A 32 -41.25 34.18 5.05
N LEU A 33 -40.52 34.11 6.16
CA LEU A 33 -41.06 33.83 7.50
C LEU A 33 -42.04 34.92 7.98
N LEU A 34 -41.74 36.21 7.74
CA LEU A 34 -42.63 37.33 8.08
C LEU A 34 -43.92 37.33 7.25
N ILE A 35 -43.85 36.99 5.95
CA ILE A 35 -45.03 36.85 5.08
C ILE A 35 -45.93 35.70 5.58
N TRP A 36 -45.33 34.63 6.13
CA TRP A 36 -46.06 33.51 6.70
C TRP A 36 -46.75 33.84 8.04
N ILE A 37 -46.15 34.71 8.87
CA ILE A 37 -46.74 35.21 10.13
C ILE A 37 -47.95 36.12 9.87
N LEU A 38 -47.96 36.86 8.75
CA LEU A 38 -49.03 37.78 8.37
C LEU A 38 -50.27 37.10 7.75
N GLN A 39 -50.25 35.77 7.59
CA GLN A 39 -51.42 35.00 7.15
C GLN A 39 -52.46 34.90 8.29
N PRO A 40 -53.72 35.30 8.08
CA PRO A 40 -54.71 35.37 9.16
C PRO A 40 -55.06 33.97 9.69
N GLY A 41 -54.79 33.76 10.99
CA GLY A 41 -55.17 32.56 11.75
C GLY A 41 -54.47 32.49 13.11
N THR A 42 -55.14 31.95 14.13
CA THR A 42 -54.58 31.85 15.49
C THR A 42 -53.32 30.98 15.53
N LEU A 43 -52.19 31.58 15.91
CA LEU A 43 -50.87 30.93 15.99
C LEU A 43 -50.80 29.96 17.18
N GLY A 44 -50.81 28.65 16.91
CA GLY A 44 -50.58 27.62 17.94
C GLY A 44 -49.10 27.46 18.33
N LEU A 45 -48.84 26.97 19.55
CA LEU A 45 -47.50 26.76 20.16
C LEU A 45 -46.51 26.01 19.25
N HIS A 46 -46.99 25.10 18.42
CA HIS A 46 -46.16 24.34 17.49
C HIS A 46 -45.59 25.18 16.34
N ARG A 47 -46.29 26.25 15.90
CA ARG A 47 -45.78 27.18 14.88
C ARG A 47 -44.60 27.99 15.40
N TRP A 48 -44.59 28.30 16.70
CA TRP A 48 -43.47 28.96 17.37
C TRP A 48 -42.24 28.08 17.46
N LEU A 49 -42.40 26.79 17.77
CA LEU A 49 -41.27 25.86 17.84
C LEU A 49 -40.59 25.65 16.48
N SER A 50 -41.36 25.59 15.39
CA SER A 50 -40.82 25.52 14.02
C SER A 50 -40.07 26.79 13.62
N LEU A 51 -40.56 27.96 14.05
CA LEU A 51 -39.89 29.25 13.87
C LEU A 51 -38.52 29.25 14.57
N CYS A 52 -38.49 28.81 15.84
CA CYS A 52 -37.25 28.72 16.61
C CYS A 52 -36.25 27.75 15.96
N ALA A 53 -36.69 26.59 15.49
CA ALA A 53 -35.82 25.61 14.84
C ALA A 53 -35.21 26.15 13.53
N ALA A 54 -36.00 26.84 12.70
CA ALA A 54 -35.52 27.44 11.45
C ALA A 54 -34.53 28.58 11.70
N VAL A 55 -34.79 29.44 12.70
CA VAL A 55 -33.88 30.52 13.10
C VAL A 55 -32.56 29.96 13.66
N VAL A 56 -32.62 28.89 14.47
CA VAL A 56 -31.41 28.22 14.99
C VAL A 56 -30.59 27.61 13.86
N LEU A 57 -31.21 26.92 12.91
CA LEU A 57 -30.52 26.35 11.74
C LEU A 57 -29.89 27.41 10.85
N ALA A 58 -30.57 28.54 10.62
CA ALA A 58 -30.02 29.68 9.89
C ALA A 58 -28.83 30.31 10.64
N GLY A 59 -28.91 30.41 11.97
CA GLY A 59 -27.82 30.87 12.83
C GLY A 59 -26.58 29.97 12.78
N ILE A 60 -26.79 28.64 12.82
CA ILE A 60 -25.71 27.64 12.69
C ILE A 60 -25.04 27.75 11.31
N ALA A 61 -25.83 27.94 10.24
CA ALA A 61 -25.28 28.13 8.89
C ALA A 61 -24.43 29.41 8.79
N MET A 62 -24.86 30.53 9.40
CA MET A 62 -24.06 31.75 9.45
C MET A 62 -22.78 31.60 10.28
N ALA A 63 -22.83 30.86 11.39
CA ALA A 63 -21.65 30.56 12.21
C ALA A 63 -20.63 29.69 11.45
N ALA A 64 -21.09 28.66 10.73
CA ALA A 64 -20.24 27.78 9.94
C ALA A 64 -19.49 28.52 8.80
N VAL A 65 -20.13 29.53 8.19
CA VAL A 65 -19.48 30.41 7.19
C VAL A 65 -18.37 31.27 7.81
N ARG A 66 -18.54 31.72 9.06
CA ARG A 66 -17.52 32.50 9.78
C ARG A 66 -16.28 31.71 10.18
N VAL A 67 -16.40 30.38 10.29
CA VAL A 67 -15.32 29.45 10.73
C VAL A 67 -14.60 28.82 9.52
N GLY A 68 -14.91 29.21 8.28
CA GLY A 68 -14.13 28.81 7.10
C GLY A 68 -14.42 27.41 6.57
N PHE A 69 -15.62 26.86 6.81
CA PHE A 69 -16.03 25.59 6.20
C PHE A 69 -16.17 25.71 4.66
N VAL A 70 -15.54 24.81 3.91
CA VAL A 70 -15.35 24.89 2.45
C VAL A 70 -16.60 24.55 1.61
N LEU A 71 -17.73 24.12 2.20
CA LEU A 71 -18.97 23.88 1.45
C LEU A 71 -20.19 24.67 1.96
N PRO A 72 -20.19 26.01 1.83
CA PRO A 72 -21.37 26.83 2.14
C PRO A 72 -22.59 26.50 1.26
N CYS A 73 -22.37 26.00 0.03
CA CYS A 73 -23.43 25.57 -0.87
C CYS A 73 -24.18 24.31 -0.37
N ALA A 74 -23.46 23.37 0.26
CA ALA A 74 -24.07 22.16 0.81
C ALA A 74 -24.88 22.49 2.07
N VAL A 75 -24.38 23.38 2.92
CA VAL A 75 -25.08 23.77 4.16
C VAL A 75 -26.35 24.56 3.86
N VAL A 76 -26.33 25.49 2.89
CA VAL A 76 -27.54 26.21 2.46
C VAL A 76 -28.49 25.29 1.70
N GLY A 77 -27.98 24.41 0.83
CA GLY A 77 -28.80 23.43 0.12
C GLY A 77 -29.49 22.44 1.05
N ILE A 78 -28.74 21.84 1.98
CA ILE A 78 -29.25 20.90 2.98
C ILE A 78 -30.17 21.63 3.96
N GLY A 79 -29.81 22.83 4.43
CA GLY A 79 -30.65 23.64 5.31
C GLY A 79 -31.98 24.03 4.67
N THR A 80 -31.97 24.37 3.38
CA THR A 80 -33.19 24.70 2.63
C THR A 80 -34.03 23.45 2.38
N VAL A 81 -33.42 22.32 2.02
CA VAL A 81 -34.12 21.04 1.83
C VAL A 81 -34.73 20.53 3.15
N LEU A 82 -34.03 20.67 4.27
CA LEU A 82 -34.53 20.27 5.59
C LEU A 82 -35.63 21.20 6.11
N ALA A 83 -35.46 22.52 5.96
CA ALA A 83 -36.49 23.49 6.30
C ALA A 83 -37.75 23.29 5.46
N TYR A 84 -37.58 23.02 4.15
CA TYR A 84 -38.69 22.81 3.21
C TYR A 84 -39.36 21.44 3.40
N GLY A 85 -38.59 20.39 3.69
CA GLY A 85 -39.12 19.07 4.07
C GLY A 85 -39.92 19.09 5.37
N ALA A 86 -39.49 19.89 6.35
CA ALA A 86 -40.23 20.10 7.59
C ALA A 86 -41.51 20.93 7.37
N LEU A 87 -41.45 21.97 6.54
CA LEU A 87 -42.61 22.79 6.17
C LEU A 87 -43.67 22.01 5.38
N ILE A 88 -43.28 21.17 4.41
CA ILE A 88 -44.21 20.38 3.59
C ILE A 88 -44.86 19.25 4.39
N ARG A 89 -44.08 18.51 5.19
CA ARG A 89 -44.61 17.36 5.94
C ARG A 89 -45.69 17.75 6.95
N TRP A 90 -45.70 19.00 7.42
CA TRP A 90 -46.59 19.49 8.47
C TRP A 90 -47.67 20.46 7.99
N SER A 91 -47.59 20.94 6.75
CA SER A 91 -48.63 21.78 6.10
C SER A 91 -49.63 20.96 5.27
N LEU A 92 -49.30 19.73 4.89
CA LEU A 92 -50.22 18.84 4.21
C LEU A 92 -51.08 18.08 5.23
N PRO A 93 -52.42 18.07 5.09
CA PRO A 93 -53.30 17.31 5.98
C PRO A 93 -52.92 15.81 5.94
N LEU A 94 -52.87 15.17 7.11
CA LEU A 94 -52.45 13.78 7.37
C LEU A 94 -53.15 12.67 6.54
N ARG A 95 -54.06 13.02 5.63
CA ARG A 95 -54.84 12.09 4.80
C ARG A 95 -54.29 11.90 3.37
N TRP A 96 -53.13 12.48 3.02
CA TRP A 96 -52.55 12.33 1.68
C TRP A 96 -51.65 11.08 1.55
N PRO A 97 -51.99 10.05 0.75
CA PRO A 97 -51.19 8.83 0.67
C PRO A 97 -50.05 8.91 -0.36
N GLN A 98 -48.85 8.49 0.05
CA GLN A 98 -47.75 7.89 -0.74
C GLN A 98 -47.39 8.45 -2.14
N ARG A 99 -47.28 9.79 -2.33
CA ARG A 99 -46.66 10.40 -3.53
C ARG A 99 -45.41 11.24 -3.24
N THR A 100 -44.62 10.83 -2.26
CA THR A 100 -43.40 11.53 -1.83
C THR A 100 -42.24 11.57 -2.85
N PRO A 101 -41.97 10.56 -3.70
CA PRO A 101 -40.81 10.62 -4.60
C PRO A 101 -41.01 11.54 -5.82
N ALA A 102 -42.25 11.73 -6.29
CA ALA A 102 -42.55 12.60 -7.43
C ALA A 102 -42.37 14.09 -7.09
N ILE A 103 -42.79 14.51 -5.88
CA ILE A 103 -42.66 15.90 -5.40
C ILE A 103 -41.20 16.27 -5.18
N ALA A 104 -40.40 15.33 -4.65
CA ALA A 104 -38.96 15.52 -4.48
C ALA A 104 -38.26 15.71 -5.85
N GLY A 105 -38.58 14.90 -6.86
CA GLY A 105 -38.02 15.03 -8.21
C GLY A 105 -38.44 16.32 -8.94
N LEU A 106 -39.70 16.76 -8.76
CA LEU A 106 -40.24 18.00 -9.33
C LEU A 106 -39.57 19.26 -8.78
N ALA A 107 -39.21 19.26 -7.48
CA ALA A 107 -38.51 20.37 -6.86
C ALA A 107 -37.00 20.36 -7.15
N LEU A 108 -36.37 19.18 -7.15
CA LEU A 108 -34.91 19.05 -7.27
C LEU A 108 -34.39 19.50 -8.64
N GLY A 109 -35.08 19.14 -9.73
CA GLY A 109 -34.64 19.44 -11.10
C GLY A 109 -34.50 20.94 -11.37
N PRO A 110 -35.55 21.75 -11.19
CA PRO A 110 -35.49 23.20 -11.34
C PRO A 110 -34.49 23.86 -10.39
N LEU A 111 -34.35 23.36 -9.16
CA LEU A 111 -33.36 23.84 -8.19
C LEU A 111 -31.93 23.60 -8.69
N ILE A 112 -31.63 22.39 -9.16
CA ILE A 112 -30.31 22.03 -9.71
C ILE A 112 -30.02 22.85 -10.97
N VAL A 113 -31.00 23.00 -11.87
CA VAL A 113 -30.85 23.83 -13.09
C VAL A 113 -30.65 25.30 -12.74
N SER A 114 -31.38 25.83 -11.75
CA SER A 114 -31.19 27.21 -11.27
C SER A 114 -29.82 27.43 -10.64
N MET A 115 -29.29 26.43 -9.92
CA MET A 115 -27.94 26.44 -9.35
C MET A 115 -26.86 26.37 -10.44
N LEU A 116 -27.05 25.55 -11.47
CA LEU A 116 -26.11 25.41 -12.59
C LEU A 116 -26.09 26.67 -13.48
N LEU A 117 -27.25 27.27 -13.74
CA LEU A 117 -27.36 28.53 -14.48
C LEU A 117 -26.75 29.70 -13.69
N TRP A 118 -26.91 29.72 -12.37
CA TRP A 118 -26.25 30.68 -11.50
C TRP A 118 -24.72 30.55 -11.54
N TYR A 119 -24.20 29.31 -11.49
CA TYR A 119 -22.77 29.03 -11.55
C TYR A 119 -22.12 29.51 -12.85
N ARG A 120 -22.85 29.46 -13.97
CA ARG A 120 -22.37 29.95 -15.26
C ARG A 120 -22.66 31.43 -15.54
N SER A 121 -23.71 32.00 -14.95
CA SER A 121 -24.05 33.43 -15.04
C SER A 121 -24.80 33.88 -13.78
N PRO A 122 -24.20 34.71 -12.91
CA PRO A 122 -24.79 35.11 -11.63
C PRO A 122 -25.88 36.19 -11.83
N SER A 123 -27.04 35.79 -12.34
CA SER A 123 -28.21 36.66 -12.55
C SER A 123 -29.27 36.42 -11.49
N LEU A 124 -29.40 37.35 -10.53
CA LEU A 124 -30.35 37.27 -9.40
C LEU A 124 -31.79 37.15 -9.89
N VAL A 125 -32.09 37.83 -10.98
CA VAL A 125 -33.41 37.82 -11.61
C VAL A 125 -33.74 36.43 -12.15
N SER A 126 -32.78 35.74 -12.79
CA SER A 126 -33.01 34.40 -13.33
C SER A 126 -33.24 33.37 -12.23
N PHE A 127 -32.48 33.47 -11.14
CA PHE A 127 -32.63 32.60 -9.98
C PHE A 127 -33.99 32.81 -9.28
N LEU A 128 -34.41 34.06 -9.06
CA LEU A 128 -35.71 34.37 -8.45
C LEU A 128 -36.89 33.95 -9.33
N LEU A 129 -36.82 34.14 -10.65
CA LEU A 129 -37.86 33.72 -11.58
C LEU A 129 -38.00 32.20 -11.64
N LEU A 130 -36.89 31.45 -11.66
CA LEU A 130 -36.89 29.98 -11.66
C LEU A 130 -37.36 29.41 -10.32
N GLY A 131 -36.97 30.04 -9.20
CA GLY A 131 -37.45 29.69 -7.87
C GLY A 131 -38.96 29.92 -7.73
N LEU A 132 -39.46 31.07 -8.19
CA LEU A 132 -40.90 31.37 -8.22
C LEU A 132 -41.67 30.41 -9.13
N ALA A 133 -41.12 30.06 -10.29
CA ALA A 133 -41.71 29.07 -11.19
C ALA A 133 -41.81 27.69 -10.54
N ALA A 134 -40.76 27.25 -9.83
CA ALA A 134 -40.75 25.98 -9.10
C ALA A 134 -41.80 25.96 -7.97
N VAL A 135 -41.92 27.06 -7.22
CA VAL A 135 -42.94 27.21 -6.16
C VAL A 135 -44.36 27.20 -6.76
N ALA A 136 -44.58 27.93 -7.86
CA ALA A 136 -45.87 27.96 -8.54
C ALA A 136 -46.26 26.59 -9.12
N LEU A 137 -45.31 25.84 -9.67
CA LEU A 137 -45.50 24.46 -10.13
C LEU A 137 -45.86 23.52 -8.98
N LEU A 138 -45.19 23.63 -7.84
CA LEU A 138 -45.53 22.85 -6.65
C LEU A 138 -46.91 23.21 -6.09
N GLU A 139 -47.28 24.48 -6.08
CA GLU A 139 -48.58 24.93 -5.60
C GLU A 139 -49.72 24.49 -6.52
N LEU A 140 -49.51 24.54 -7.84
CA LEU A 140 -50.43 23.99 -8.85
C LEU A 140 -50.59 22.48 -8.66
N TYR A 141 -49.49 21.76 -8.40
CA TYR A 141 -49.49 20.32 -8.14
C TYR A 141 -50.23 19.97 -6.84
N ALA A 142 -50.09 20.80 -5.79
CA ALA A 142 -50.77 20.59 -4.51
C ALA A 142 -52.28 20.88 -4.57
N ARG A 143 -52.72 21.84 -5.37
CA ARG A 143 -54.14 22.28 -5.43
C ARG A 143 -54.98 21.57 -6.49
N ALA A 144 -54.38 21.00 -7.53
CA ALA A 144 -55.10 20.42 -8.66
C ALA A 144 -54.63 18.96 -8.96
N PRO A 145 -55.17 17.95 -8.26
CA PRO A 145 -54.72 16.56 -8.35
C PRO A 145 -55.00 15.89 -9.71
N HIS A 146 -55.98 16.38 -10.48
CA HIS A 146 -56.26 15.86 -11.83
C HIS A 146 -55.19 16.27 -12.85
N THR A 147 -54.62 17.48 -12.73
CA THR A 147 -53.53 17.97 -13.59
C THR A 147 -52.17 17.38 -13.24
N ALA A 148 -51.96 16.98 -11.98
CA ALA A 148 -50.72 16.34 -11.51
C ALA A 148 -50.37 15.08 -12.31
N HIS A 149 -51.36 14.23 -12.65
CA HIS A 149 -51.12 13.03 -13.46
C HIS A 149 -50.64 13.32 -14.88
N VAL A 150 -51.14 14.40 -15.49
CA VAL A 150 -50.70 14.82 -16.83
C VAL A 150 -49.24 15.27 -16.77
N ILE A 151 -48.88 16.04 -15.75
CA ILE A 151 -47.51 16.52 -15.49
C ILE A 151 -46.55 15.35 -15.25
N ASP A 152 -46.89 14.39 -14.38
CA ASP A 152 -46.08 13.20 -14.10
C ASP A 152 -45.83 12.38 -15.38
N SER A 153 -46.88 12.18 -16.18
CA SER A 153 -46.77 11.45 -17.44
C SER A 153 -45.91 12.17 -18.49
N GLY A 154 -45.89 13.51 -18.46
CA GLY A 154 -45.05 14.34 -19.32
C GLY A 154 -43.59 14.28 -18.91
N ILE A 155 -43.31 14.41 -17.61
CA ILE A 155 -41.96 14.34 -17.04
C ILE A 155 -41.35 12.96 -17.25
N ALA A 156 -42.10 11.88 -17.01
CA ALA A 156 -41.63 10.52 -17.24
C ALA A 156 -41.36 10.22 -18.73
N ARG A 157 -42.07 10.88 -19.65
CA ARG A 157 -41.79 10.79 -21.09
C ARG A 157 -40.56 11.59 -21.47
N GLY A 158 -40.42 12.82 -20.95
CA GLY A 158 -39.25 13.67 -21.17
C GLY A 158 -37.96 13.05 -20.62
N ALA A 159 -37.97 12.55 -19.38
CA ALA A 159 -36.83 11.90 -18.76
C ALA A 159 -36.38 10.64 -19.52
N ARG A 160 -37.33 9.84 -20.04
CA ARG A 160 -37.02 8.69 -20.89
C ARG A 160 -36.42 9.11 -22.22
N ALA A 161 -36.97 10.13 -22.88
CA ALA A 161 -36.43 10.65 -24.15
C ALA A 161 -35.01 11.21 -23.98
N VAL A 162 -34.75 11.96 -22.90
CA VAL A 162 -33.42 12.49 -22.58
C VAL A 162 -32.46 11.35 -22.25
N GLY A 163 -32.86 10.39 -21.41
CA GLY A 163 -32.05 9.22 -21.09
C GLY A 163 -31.66 8.42 -22.33
N GLN A 164 -32.63 8.15 -23.21
CA GLN A 164 -32.37 7.46 -24.49
C GLN A 164 -31.44 8.27 -25.39
N GLY A 165 -31.61 9.58 -25.47
CA GLY A 165 -30.71 10.46 -26.23
C GLY A 165 -29.28 10.44 -25.70
N VAL A 166 -29.09 10.56 -24.39
CA VAL A 166 -27.77 10.51 -23.74
C VAL A 166 -27.10 9.15 -23.94
N THR A 167 -27.84 8.05 -23.75
CA THR A 167 -27.32 6.70 -23.99
C THR A 167 -26.95 6.50 -25.45
N ALA A 168 -27.77 6.96 -26.39
CA ALA A 168 -27.47 6.86 -27.82
C ALA A 168 -26.22 7.66 -28.20
N VAL A 169 -26.05 8.89 -27.69
CA VAL A 169 -24.86 9.72 -27.92
C VAL A 169 -23.60 9.05 -27.36
N LEU A 170 -23.65 8.56 -26.11
CA LEU A 170 -22.52 7.87 -25.47
C LEU A 170 -22.15 6.58 -26.21
N ALA A 171 -23.14 5.76 -26.56
CA ALA A 171 -22.91 4.53 -27.31
C ALA A 171 -22.32 4.83 -28.69
N THR A 172 -22.81 5.87 -29.37
CA THR A 172 -22.28 6.31 -30.67
C THR A 172 -20.84 6.80 -30.53
N LEU A 173 -20.53 7.60 -29.52
CA LEU A 173 -19.16 8.05 -29.23
C LEU A 173 -18.22 6.88 -28.97
N ILE A 174 -18.61 5.91 -28.16
CA ILE A 174 -17.79 4.71 -27.90
C ILE A 174 -17.58 3.91 -29.19
N MET A 175 -18.64 3.71 -29.98
CA MET A 175 -18.53 2.98 -31.24
C MET A 175 -17.60 3.69 -32.24
N VAL A 176 -17.75 5.00 -32.42
CA VAL A 176 -17.00 5.78 -33.41
C VAL A 176 -15.56 6.05 -32.96
N LEU A 177 -15.32 6.32 -31.68
CA LEU A 177 -13.99 6.71 -31.19
C LEU A 177 -13.14 5.52 -30.72
N LEU A 178 -13.76 4.42 -30.28
CA LEU A 178 -13.04 3.28 -29.73
C LEU A 178 -13.19 2.03 -30.60
N VAL A 179 -14.41 1.57 -30.80
CA VAL A 179 -14.65 0.24 -31.38
C VAL A 179 -14.30 0.19 -32.86
N ILE A 180 -14.78 1.16 -33.65
CA ILE A 180 -14.54 1.21 -35.10
C ILE A 180 -13.04 1.38 -35.40
N PRO A 181 -12.30 2.33 -34.79
CA PRO A 181 -10.87 2.49 -35.05
C PRO A 181 -10.07 1.25 -34.65
N VAL A 182 -10.35 0.65 -33.48
CA VAL A 182 -9.68 -0.58 -33.03
C VAL A 182 -9.95 -1.73 -34.00
N ASN A 183 -11.18 -1.89 -34.49
CA ASN A 183 -11.54 -2.92 -35.47
C ASN A 183 -10.86 -2.70 -36.83
N VAL A 184 -10.81 -1.47 -37.33
CA VAL A 184 -10.13 -1.14 -38.60
C VAL A 184 -8.63 -1.43 -38.50
N VAL A 185 -7.98 -0.99 -37.42
CA VAL A 185 -6.56 -1.28 -37.15
C VAL A 185 -6.33 -2.78 -36.99
N SER A 186 -7.19 -3.48 -36.25
CA SER A 186 -7.15 -4.92 -36.07
C SER A 186 -7.17 -5.67 -37.40
N ARG A 187 -8.09 -5.29 -38.31
CA ARG A 187 -8.21 -5.90 -39.65
C ARG A 187 -7.07 -5.53 -40.59
N MET A 188 -6.61 -4.28 -40.58
CA MET A 188 -5.52 -3.83 -41.45
C MET A 188 -4.18 -4.50 -41.10
N PHE A 189 -3.95 -4.83 -39.82
CA PHE A 189 -2.65 -5.33 -39.36
C PHE A 189 -2.68 -6.79 -38.87
N GLY A 190 -3.82 -7.47 -38.97
CA GLY A 190 -3.99 -8.87 -38.53
C GLY A 190 -3.82 -9.05 -37.03
N TYR A 191 -4.16 -8.04 -36.24
CA TYR A 191 -3.97 -8.02 -34.78
C TYR A 191 -5.30 -8.27 -34.08
N SER A 192 -5.41 -9.30 -33.24
CA SER A 192 -6.55 -9.45 -32.33
C SER A 192 -6.17 -8.88 -30.96
N PRO A 193 -6.89 -7.87 -30.42
CA PRO A 193 -6.65 -7.37 -29.06
C PRO A 193 -6.98 -8.40 -27.98
N LEU A 194 -7.58 -9.53 -28.36
CA LEU A 194 -7.86 -10.68 -27.51
C LEU A 194 -6.89 -11.85 -27.74
N ASP A 195 -6.10 -11.83 -28.82
CA ASP A 195 -4.91 -12.69 -28.90
C ASP A 195 -3.86 -12.08 -27.99
N GLY A 196 -3.69 -12.69 -26.82
CA GLY A 196 -2.69 -12.31 -25.85
C GLY A 196 -1.28 -12.54 -26.38
N GLY A 197 -0.80 -11.70 -27.30
CA GLY A 197 0.58 -11.60 -27.78
C GLY A 197 1.61 -11.24 -26.68
N TRP A 198 1.24 -11.49 -25.42
CA TRP A 198 2.00 -11.45 -24.19
C TRP A 198 2.39 -12.87 -23.71
N ALA A 199 2.34 -13.88 -24.59
CA ALA A 199 3.04 -15.13 -24.36
C ALA A 199 4.56 -14.89 -24.52
N SER A 200 5.17 -14.23 -23.53
CA SER A 200 6.60 -14.40 -23.29
C SER A 200 6.85 -15.86 -22.89
N ARG A 201 8.10 -16.32 -23.01
CA ARG A 201 8.55 -17.69 -22.67
C ARG A 201 8.20 -18.16 -21.23
N SER A 202 7.57 -17.34 -20.40
CA SER A 202 7.20 -17.63 -19.02
C SER A 202 5.71 -17.45 -18.69
N SER A 203 4.82 -17.26 -19.68
CA SER A 203 3.38 -17.25 -19.37
C SER A 203 2.90 -18.68 -19.06
N ALA A 204 2.67 -18.95 -17.77
CA ALA A 204 2.19 -20.25 -17.25
C ALA A 204 0.69 -20.50 -17.47
N TRP A 205 0.01 -19.69 -18.30
CA TRP A 205 -1.37 -19.93 -18.66
C TRP A 205 -1.45 -20.99 -19.76
N VAL A 206 -1.84 -22.20 -19.37
CA VAL A 206 -2.22 -23.25 -20.32
C VAL A 206 -3.63 -22.94 -20.81
N PRO A 207 -3.86 -22.60 -22.10
CA PRO A 207 -5.21 -22.63 -22.63
C PRO A 207 -5.69 -24.08 -22.49
N VAL A 208 -6.77 -24.29 -21.75
CA VAL A 208 -7.47 -25.57 -21.75
C VAL A 208 -7.96 -25.75 -23.16
N ALA A 209 -7.21 -26.50 -23.97
CA ALA A 209 -7.57 -26.81 -25.34
C ALA A 209 -8.90 -27.56 -25.28
N THR A 210 -9.98 -26.85 -25.53
CA THR A 210 -11.27 -27.40 -25.91
C THR A 210 -11.15 -27.91 -27.34
N ASP A 211 -10.34 -28.93 -27.57
CA ASP A 211 -10.33 -29.67 -28.83
C ASP A 211 -10.18 -31.15 -28.50
N GLY A 212 -11.24 -31.88 -28.81
CA GLY A 212 -11.44 -33.29 -28.49
C GLY A 212 -10.49 -34.21 -29.27
N VAL A 213 -9.22 -34.24 -28.86
CA VAL A 213 -8.31 -35.31 -29.26
C VAL A 213 -8.54 -36.48 -28.31
N ARG A 214 -9.44 -37.40 -28.70
CA ARG A 214 -9.48 -38.75 -28.15
C ARG A 214 -8.11 -39.39 -28.37
N SER A 215 -7.39 -39.65 -27.29
CA SER A 215 -6.21 -40.52 -27.29
C SER A 215 -6.68 -41.97 -27.39
N GLU A 216 -6.25 -42.69 -28.43
CA GLU A 216 -6.60 -44.10 -28.69
C GLU A 216 -5.94 -45.09 -27.71
N SER A 217 -4.99 -44.67 -26.88
CA SER A 217 -4.41 -45.52 -25.84
C SER A 217 -5.08 -45.22 -24.50
N GLY A 218 -5.89 -46.17 -24.01
CA GLY A 218 -6.67 -46.09 -22.76
C GLY A 218 -5.85 -46.09 -21.46
N GLU A 219 -4.86 -45.21 -21.35
CA GLU A 219 -4.18 -44.91 -20.08
C GLU A 219 -4.76 -43.63 -19.45
N PRO A 220 -4.94 -43.60 -18.12
CA PRO A 220 -5.42 -42.41 -17.43
C PRO A 220 -4.45 -41.23 -17.63
N ALA A 221 -4.98 -40.11 -18.13
CA ALA A 221 -4.28 -38.90 -18.55
C ALA A 221 -3.49 -38.15 -17.44
N GLN A 222 -3.33 -38.73 -16.26
CA GLN A 222 -2.71 -38.10 -15.10
C GLN A 222 -1.27 -38.53 -14.85
N ALA A 223 -0.74 -39.51 -15.59
CA ALA A 223 0.66 -39.92 -15.49
C ALA A 223 1.50 -39.34 -16.64
N ARG A 224 1.67 -38.02 -16.69
CA ARG A 224 2.69 -37.38 -17.53
C ARG A 224 3.46 -36.32 -16.74
N SER A 225 4.63 -36.75 -16.27
CA SER A 225 5.87 -36.00 -16.00
C SER A 225 5.77 -34.49 -15.74
N MET A 226 6.24 -34.06 -14.56
CA MET A 226 6.54 -32.65 -14.21
C MET A 226 7.71 -32.04 -15.01
N ALA A 227 8.25 -32.73 -16.01
CA ALA A 227 9.18 -32.12 -16.95
C ALA A 227 8.39 -31.17 -17.87
N MET A 228 8.63 -29.86 -17.73
CA MET A 228 8.17 -28.85 -18.68
C MET A 228 8.42 -29.33 -20.10
N ARG A 229 7.36 -29.44 -20.90
CA ARG A 229 7.50 -29.62 -22.34
C ARG A 229 8.16 -28.35 -22.88
N GLU A 230 9.38 -28.46 -23.41
CA GLU A 230 10.04 -27.33 -24.07
C GLU A 230 9.11 -26.76 -25.16
N PRO A 231 8.76 -25.45 -25.10
CA PRO A 231 7.98 -24.85 -26.15
C PRO A 231 8.86 -24.76 -27.41
N ARG A 232 8.50 -25.53 -28.44
CA ARG A 232 9.15 -25.43 -29.75
C ARG A 232 8.98 -24.00 -30.28
N PRO A 233 10.06 -23.31 -30.64
CA PRO A 233 9.97 -21.95 -31.15
C PRO A 233 9.23 -21.96 -32.49
N ASN A 234 8.12 -21.22 -32.55
CA ASN A 234 7.41 -20.99 -33.81
C ASN A 234 8.28 -20.06 -34.67
N LYS A 235 8.73 -20.53 -35.84
CA LYS A 235 9.77 -19.89 -36.68
C LYS A 235 9.36 -18.56 -37.34
N GLU A 236 8.20 -17.99 -37.02
CA GLU A 236 7.64 -16.86 -37.78
C GLU A 236 7.42 -15.56 -37.00
N VAL A 237 8.01 -15.37 -35.81
CA VAL A 237 7.94 -14.06 -35.14
C VAL A 237 8.98 -13.10 -35.73
N ARG A 238 8.65 -12.62 -36.93
CA ARG A 238 9.37 -11.56 -37.64
C ARG A 238 9.36 -10.30 -36.76
N ARG A 239 10.56 -9.80 -36.43
CA ARG A 239 10.81 -8.51 -35.74
C ARG A 239 9.85 -7.42 -36.25
N ARG A 240 9.02 -6.84 -35.38
CA ARG A 240 8.18 -5.66 -35.70
C ARG A 240 8.49 -4.49 -34.77
N GLY A 241 9.51 -3.72 -35.14
CA GLY A 241 9.90 -2.46 -34.47
C GLY A 241 8.91 -1.31 -34.60
N HIS A 242 7.71 -1.55 -35.15
CA HIS A 242 6.68 -0.53 -35.41
C HIS A 242 5.72 -0.35 -34.23
N LEU A 243 5.75 -1.24 -33.23
CA LEU A 243 4.89 -1.16 -32.03
C LEU A 243 5.22 0.03 -31.11
N ARG A 244 6.43 0.61 -31.22
CA ARG A 244 6.87 1.76 -30.40
C ARG A 244 6.13 3.07 -30.73
N LEU A 245 5.48 3.16 -31.89
CA LEU A 245 4.73 4.36 -32.31
C LEU A 245 3.24 4.30 -31.98
N LEU A 246 2.68 3.11 -31.71
CA LEU A 246 1.23 2.95 -31.51
C LEU A 246 0.77 3.38 -30.11
N VAL A 247 1.60 3.14 -29.10
CA VAL A 247 1.37 3.57 -27.70
C VAL A 247 1.34 5.09 -27.55
N PRO A 248 2.30 5.88 -28.09
CA PRO A 248 2.24 7.34 -27.98
C PRO A 248 1.09 7.95 -28.77
N VAL A 249 0.68 7.37 -29.90
CA VAL A 249 -0.49 7.86 -30.67
C VAL A 249 -1.80 7.62 -29.90
N LEU A 250 -1.97 6.45 -29.28
CA LEU A 250 -3.15 6.17 -28.46
C LEU A 250 -3.19 7.06 -27.20
N ALA A 251 -2.03 7.31 -26.58
CA ALA A 251 -1.91 8.25 -25.47
C ALA A 251 -2.24 9.69 -25.90
N LEU A 252 -1.83 10.13 -27.09
CA LEU A 252 -2.16 11.45 -27.65
C LEU A 252 -3.65 11.60 -27.95
N VAL A 253 -4.32 10.54 -28.41
CA VAL A 253 -5.78 10.55 -28.63
C VAL A 253 -6.52 10.62 -27.29
N VAL A 254 -6.08 9.89 -26.26
CA VAL A 254 -6.66 9.96 -24.90
C VAL A 254 -6.42 11.33 -24.28
N VAL A 255 -5.22 11.91 -24.43
CA VAL A 255 -4.90 13.27 -23.97
C VAL A 255 -5.71 14.31 -24.75
N GLY A 256 -5.90 14.14 -26.07
CA GLY A 256 -6.76 15.01 -26.88
C GLY A 256 -8.24 14.95 -26.46
N LEU A 257 -8.73 13.76 -26.09
CA LEU A 257 -10.07 13.58 -25.53
C LEU A 257 -10.20 14.21 -24.13
N LEU A 258 -9.18 14.07 -23.28
CA LEU A 258 -9.14 14.69 -21.95
C LEU A 258 -8.96 16.21 -22.01
N MET A 259 -8.27 16.74 -23.03
CA MET A 259 -8.12 18.18 -23.25
C MET A 259 -9.33 18.80 -23.96
N GLY A 260 -10.07 18.03 -24.77
CA GLY A 260 -11.32 18.46 -25.40
C GLY A 260 -12.49 18.60 -24.42
N VAL A 261 -12.43 17.91 -23.28
CA VAL A 261 -13.28 18.16 -22.10
C VAL A 261 -12.53 19.15 -21.22
N GLY A 262 -12.69 20.45 -21.47
CA GLY A 262 -11.94 21.51 -20.80
C GLY A 262 -11.84 21.35 -19.27
N PRO A 263 -10.78 21.89 -18.64
CA PRO A 263 -10.31 21.47 -17.31
C PRO A 263 -11.38 21.69 -16.24
N ILE A 264 -12.09 20.61 -15.91
CA ILE A 264 -12.75 20.49 -14.62
C ILE A 264 -11.60 20.37 -13.63
N LYS A 265 -11.31 21.45 -12.90
CA LYS A 265 -10.49 21.42 -11.68
C LYS A 265 -11.21 20.55 -10.65
N LEU A 266 -11.12 19.23 -10.81
CA LEU A 266 -11.26 18.29 -9.71
C LEU A 266 -10.00 18.46 -8.86
N SER A 267 -10.07 19.41 -7.92
CA SER A 267 -9.17 19.46 -6.77
C SER A 267 -9.39 18.18 -5.97
N LEU A 268 -8.68 17.12 -6.36
CA LEU A 268 -8.50 15.90 -5.56
C LEU A 268 -7.29 16.02 -4.63
N SER A 269 -6.72 17.23 -4.47
CA SER A 269 -5.88 17.57 -3.33
C SER A 269 -6.78 18.17 -2.24
N ASP A 270 -6.66 17.64 -1.02
CA ASP A 270 -7.27 18.09 0.25
C ASP A 270 -8.54 17.35 0.71
N SER A 271 -8.77 16.12 0.26
CA SER A 271 -9.73 15.20 0.91
C SER A 271 -9.14 13.85 1.24
N ALA A 272 -7.85 13.82 1.61
CA ALA A 272 -7.29 12.73 2.41
C ALA A 272 -7.70 12.98 3.88
N GLN A 273 -8.98 12.76 4.17
CA GLN A 273 -9.46 12.74 5.54
C GLN A 273 -9.03 11.40 6.15
N GLU A 274 -7.98 11.48 6.98
CA GLU A 274 -7.57 10.56 8.05
C GLU A 274 -8.26 9.18 8.07
N VAL A 275 -7.71 8.24 7.32
CA VAL A 275 -7.60 6.87 7.80
C VAL A 275 -6.11 6.61 7.95
N ALA A 276 -5.58 6.90 9.14
CA ALA A 276 -4.22 6.54 9.53
C ALA A 276 -4.06 5.02 9.47
N THR A 277 -3.77 4.52 8.28
CA THR A 277 -3.22 3.18 8.10
C THR A 277 -1.76 3.24 8.56
N GLN A 278 -1.24 2.17 9.15
CA GLN A 278 0.17 2.06 9.60
C GLN A 278 1.23 2.36 8.51
N GLN A 279 0.79 2.63 7.28
CA GLN A 279 1.56 2.92 6.09
C GLN A 279 2.04 4.40 5.98
N ASP A 280 1.51 5.31 6.81
CA ASP A 280 1.96 6.73 6.87
C ASP A 280 3.11 6.99 7.86
N ARG A 281 3.68 5.94 8.48
CA ARG A 281 4.98 6.09 9.15
C ARG A 281 6.04 5.99 8.06
N PRO A 282 6.92 7.01 7.86
CA PRO A 282 8.08 6.81 7.00
C PRO A 282 8.80 5.55 7.48
N SER A 283 8.93 4.55 6.61
CA SER A 283 9.70 3.36 6.93
C SER A 283 11.13 3.80 7.25
N THR A 284 11.85 3.08 8.10
CA THR A 284 13.20 3.50 8.50
C THR A 284 14.14 3.71 7.31
N PHE A 285 13.92 2.95 6.23
CA PHE A 285 14.64 3.04 4.95
C PHE A 285 14.31 4.30 4.12
N THR A 286 13.19 4.98 4.40
CA THR A 286 12.79 6.23 3.71
C THR A 286 13.24 7.49 4.44
N ARG A 287 13.72 7.36 5.68
CA ARG A 287 14.28 8.48 6.44
C ARG A 287 15.61 8.94 5.82
N PRO A 288 15.91 10.25 5.76
CA PRO A 288 17.19 10.75 5.25
C PRO A 288 18.35 10.14 6.05
N PHE A 289 19.25 9.42 5.38
CA PHE A 289 20.43 8.84 6.04
C PHE A 289 21.40 9.96 6.42
N GLU A 290 21.50 10.98 5.59
CA GLU A 290 22.31 12.19 5.80
C GLU A 290 21.97 12.96 7.09
N GLU A 291 20.79 12.74 7.67
CA GLU A 291 20.37 13.35 8.95
C GLU A 291 20.59 12.41 10.14
N ASP A 292 21.03 11.17 9.91
CA ASP A 292 21.24 10.18 10.96
C ASP A 292 22.65 10.32 11.59
N PRO A 293 22.77 10.26 12.93
CA PRO A 293 24.06 10.30 13.61
C PRO A 293 25.08 9.28 13.09
N ALA A 294 24.66 8.09 12.67
CA ALA A 294 25.54 7.03 12.17
C ALA A 294 26.14 7.35 10.80
N PHE A 295 25.61 8.35 10.09
CA PHE A 295 26.06 8.80 8.77
C PHE A 295 26.51 10.27 8.75
N LYS A 296 26.70 10.90 9.92
CA LYS A 296 27.05 12.33 10.04
C LYS A 296 28.26 12.76 9.20
N ASP A 297 29.24 11.87 9.03
CA ASP A 297 30.49 12.10 8.29
C ASP A 297 30.52 11.38 6.92
N ALA A 298 29.36 10.94 6.44
CA ALA A 298 29.21 10.18 5.21
C ALA A 298 28.51 11.02 4.12
N PRO A 299 29.25 11.83 3.32
CA PRO A 299 28.66 12.65 2.27
C PRO A 299 27.96 11.82 1.17
N TRP A 300 28.26 10.52 1.10
CA TRP A 300 27.65 9.56 0.20
C TRP A 300 26.34 8.94 0.72
N ALA A 301 25.93 9.21 1.95
CA ALA A 301 24.81 8.54 2.63
C ALA A 301 23.48 8.67 1.88
N GLN A 302 23.21 9.85 1.30
CA GLN A 302 22.01 10.09 0.51
C GLN A 302 21.94 9.16 -0.72
N ASN A 303 23.05 9.04 -1.46
CA ASN A 303 23.13 8.16 -2.64
C ASN A 303 23.04 6.69 -2.24
N LEU A 304 23.69 6.29 -1.14
CA LEU A 304 23.58 4.94 -0.61
C LEU A 304 22.12 4.58 -0.31
N ARG A 305 21.38 5.48 0.35
CA ARG A 305 19.96 5.28 0.64
C ARG A 305 19.14 5.07 -0.63
N VAL A 306 19.37 5.89 -1.67
CA VAL A 306 18.67 5.73 -2.96
C VAL A 306 19.00 4.38 -3.60
N ASN A 307 20.28 4.00 -3.64
CA ASN A 307 20.72 2.71 -4.18
C ASN A 307 20.14 1.52 -3.40
N LEU A 308 20.00 1.64 -2.08
CA LEU A 308 19.37 0.63 -1.23
C LEU A 308 17.87 0.48 -1.55
N LEU A 309 17.16 1.60 -1.70
CA LEU A 309 15.74 1.58 -2.10
C LEU A 309 15.56 0.99 -3.51
N ASP A 310 16.45 1.30 -4.45
CA ASP A 310 16.44 0.70 -5.78
C ASP A 310 16.61 -0.82 -5.72
N ALA A 311 17.51 -1.33 -4.86
CA ALA A 311 17.65 -2.77 -4.64
C ALA A 311 16.37 -3.41 -4.07
N TRP A 312 15.69 -2.74 -3.12
CA TRP A 312 14.47 -3.26 -2.49
C TRP A 312 13.28 -3.25 -3.47
N ASN A 313 13.24 -2.28 -4.38
CA ASN A 313 12.24 -2.23 -5.44
C ASN A 313 12.41 -3.34 -6.49
N ASN A 314 13.54 -4.06 -6.47
CA ASN A 314 13.87 -5.15 -7.38
C ASN A 314 13.79 -6.54 -6.71
N LEU A 315 13.07 -6.66 -5.60
CA LEU A 315 12.74 -7.95 -4.98
C LEU A 315 11.75 -8.74 -5.85
N GLU A 316 11.95 -10.05 -5.93
CA GLU A 316 10.99 -10.99 -6.52
C GLU A 316 10.80 -12.21 -5.62
N PHE A 317 9.58 -12.76 -5.64
CA PHE A 317 9.25 -13.88 -4.78
C PHE A 317 9.95 -15.15 -5.27
N ASN A 318 10.70 -15.79 -4.38
CA ASN A 318 11.35 -17.07 -4.58
C ASN A 318 10.55 -18.17 -3.87
N ALA A 319 9.69 -18.85 -4.63
CA ALA A 319 8.83 -19.91 -4.12
C ALA A 319 9.59 -21.12 -3.56
N ALA A 320 10.81 -21.41 -4.05
CA ALA A 320 11.60 -22.53 -3.57
C ALA A 320 12.10 -22.34 -2.14
N VAL A 321 12.32 -21.09 -1.74
CA VAL A 321 12.79 -20.71 -0.40
C VAL A 321 11.62 -20.25 0.50
N GLY A 322 10.43 -20.00 -0.09
CA GLY A 322 9.34 -19.33 0.60
C GLY A 322 9.71 -17.91 1.03
N GLY A 323 10.51 -17.22 0.20
CA GLY A 323 11.18 -15.96 0.54
C GLY A 323 11.29 -15.01 -0.63
N TRP A 324 12.07 -13.95 -0.47
CA TRP A 324 12.45 -13.07 -1.58
C TRP A 324 13.77 -13.53 -2.22
N ARG A 325 14.04 -13.06 -3.43
CA ARG A 325 15.39 -12.91 -3.97
C ARG A 325 15.50 -11.51 -4.59
N ILE A 326 16.70 -10.96 -4.65
CA ILE A 326 16.94 -9.66 -5.27
C ILE A 326 17.38 -9.90 -6.72
N LYS A 327 16.78 -9.19 -7.66
CA LYS A 327 17.23 -9.21 -9.06
C LYS A 327 18.56 -8.51 -9.23
N ASP A 328 19.17 -8.69 -10.39
CA ASP A 328 20.37 -7.95 -10.76
C ASP A 328 20.12 -6.44 -10.69
N VAL A 329 20.94 -5.77 -9.90
CA VAL A 329 20.92 -4.33 -9.69
C VAL A 329 22.35 -3.84 -9.80
N SER A 330 22.55 -2.80 -10.60
CA SER A 330 23.83 -2.11 -10.66
C SER A 330 23.65 -0.65 -10.32
N SER A 331 24.37 -0.20 -9.30
CA SER A 331 24.33 1.17 -8.80
C SER A 331 25.71 1.58 -8.29
N GLN A 332 25.83 2.81 -7.79
CA GLN A 332 27.11 3.33 -7.31
C GLN A 332 27.63 2.55 -6.10
N TYR A 333 26.75 2.17 -5.17
CA TYR A 333 27.15 1.59 -3.88
C TYR A 333 26.51 0.25 -3.53
N ILE A 334 25.44 -0.14 -4.21
CA ILE A 334 24.74 -1.41 -4.00
C ILE A 334 24.69 -2.16 -5.33
N ASN A 335 25.47 -3.22 -5.47
CA ASN A 335 25.42 -4.07 -6.65
C ASN A 335 25.00 -5.49 -6.25
N VAL A 336 24.05 -6.03 -7.00
CA VAL A 336 23.58 -7.41 -6.87
C VAL A 336 23.66 -8.06 -8.24
N SER A 337 24.23 -9.26 -8.32
CA SER A 337 24.29 -10.06 -9.55
C SER A 337 24.00 -11.52 -9.24
N ASN A 338 23.11 -12.15 -10.00
CA ASN A 338 22.65 -13.52 -9.79
C ASN A 338 22.12 -13.78 -8.37
N GLY A 339 21.56 -12.75 -7.73
CA GLY A 339 21.08 -12.83 -6.34
C GLY A 339 22.16 -12.69 -5.27
N GLU A 340 23.41 -12.41 -5.65
CA GLU A 340 24.52 -12.18 -4.72
C GLU A 340 24.80 -10.69 -4.57
N ARG A 341 24.91 -10.23 -3.32
CA ARG A 341 25.45 -8.90 -3.01
C ARG A 341 26.95 -8.89 -3.35
N ARG A 342 27.40 -7.87 -4.08
CA ARG A 342 28.82 -7.71 -4.43
C ARG A 342 29.68 -7.61 -3.17
N THR A 343 30.74 -8.42 -3.16
CA THR A 343 31.79 -8.42 -2.14
C THR A 343 33.12 -7.94 -2.75
N THR A 344 33.97 -7.33 -1.94
CA THR A 344 35.36 -7.00 -2.31
C THR A 344 36.11 -8.28 -2.67
N ALA A 345 36.91 -8.23 -3.73
CA ALA A 345 37.79 -9.34 -4.11
C ALA A 345 39.11 -9.27 -3.33
N ALA A 346 39.63 -10.42 -2.91
CA ALA A 346 40.97 -10.53 -2.35
C ALA A 346 42.05 -10.27 -3.41
N ASP A 347 43.27 -9.94 -2.96
CA ASP A 347 44.45 -9.84 -3.81
C ASP A 347 44.77 -11.20 -4.47
N PRO A 348 44.69 -11.31 -5.80
CA PRO A 348 45.00 -12.55 -6.51
C PRO A 348 46.44 -13.04 -6.30
N ALA A 349 47.36 -12.17 -5.87
CA ALA A 349 48.75 -12.54 -5.59
C ALA A 349 48.91 -13.47 -4.38
N LEU A 350 47.88 -13.60 -3.53
CA LEU A 350 47.91 -14.47 -2.35
C LEU A 350 47.58 -15.94 -2.64
N GLY A 351 47.19 -16.27 -3.88
CA GLY A 351 46.86 -17.64 -4.30
C GLY A 351 45.37 -17.93 -4.37
N ASP A 352 45.03 -19.21 -4.36
CA ASP A 352 43.65 -19.67 -4.48
C ASP A 352 42.85 -19.33 -3.20
N PRO A 353 41.69 -18.66 -3.33
CA PRO A 353 40.92 -18.24 -2.17
C PRO A 353 40.16 -19.38 -1.50
N ILE A 354 39.93 -19.25 -0.20
CA ILE A 354 38.92 -20.05 0.50
C ILE A 354 37.54 -19.48 0.14
N VAL A 355 36.67 -20.33 -0.42
CA VAL A 355 35.33 -19.96 -0.87
C VAL A 355 34.35 -20.06 0.30
N ILE A 356 33.70 -18.95 0.64
CA ILE A 356 32.71 -18.86 1.71
C ILE A 356 31.35 -18.49 1.14
N TRP A 357 30.31 -19.24 1.50
CA TRP A 357 28.93 -18.81 1.27
C TRP A 357 28.35 -18.17 2.52
N PHE A 358 27.88 -16.93 2.38
CA PHE A 358 27.42 -16.08 3.48
C PHE A 358 25.91 -15.81 3.35
N PHE A 359 25.15 -16.11 4.41
CA PHE A 359 23.69 -16.03 4.41
C PHE A 359 23.17 -15.15 5.54
N GLY A 360 21.96 -14.62 5.37
CA GLY A 360 21.26 -13.91 6.43
C GLY A 360 20.19 -12.93 5.95
N GLY A 361 19.78 -12.06 6.87
CA GLY A 361 18.82 -10.98 6.64
C GLY A 361 19.43 -9.72 6.02
N SER A 362 18.71 -8.60 6.13
CA SER A 362 19.15 -7.28 5.64
C SER A 362 20.42 -6.75 6.33
N ALA A 363 20.69 -7.16 7.56
CA ALA A 363 21.94 -6.85 8.25
C ALA A 363 23.14 -7.58 7.61
N ALA A 364 23.00 -8.87 7.27
CA ALA A 364 23.99 -9.63 6.51
C ALA A 364 24.18 -9.11 5.08
N PHE A 365 23.10 -8.64 4.45
CA PHE A 365 23.16 -7.99 3.13
C PHE A 365 23.97 -6.69 3.16
N GLY A 366 24.12 -6.06 4.32
CA GLY A 366 24.81 -4.78 4.48
C GLY A 366 23.92 -3.59 4.13
N ALA A 367 22.66 -3.58 4.62
CA ALA A 367 21.83 -2.39 4.52
C ALA A 367 22.45 -1.23 5.32
N GLY A 368 22.72 -0.11 4.64
CA GLY A 368 23.48 1.00 5.23
C GLY A 368 25.00 0.90 5.02
N GLN A 369 25.48 -0.04 4.21
CA GLN A 369 26.89 -0.22 3.88
C GLN A 369 27.10 -0.25 2.35
N ARG A 370 28.16 0.42 1.88
CA ARG A 370 28.63 0.30 0.49
C ARG A 370 29.19 -1.11 0.24
N ASP A 371 29.21 -1.56 -1.00
CA ASP A 371 29.70 -2.90 -1.37
C ASP A 371 31.05 -3.23 -0.73
N GLU A 372 31.97 -2.26 -0.73
CA GLU A 372 33.32 -2.42 -0.20
C GLU A 372 33.36 -2.51 1.33
N HIS A 373 32.27 -2.23 2.04
CA HIS A 373 32.24 -2.11 3.49
C HIS A 373 31.15 -2.98 4.16
N THR A 374 30.62 -3.96 3.43
CA THR A 374 29.77 -5.00 4.01
C THR A 374 30.58 -5.91 4.93
N ILE A 375 29.92 -6.65 5.84
CA ILE A 375 30.60 -7.63 6.72
C ILE A 375 31.48 -8.61 5.90
N PRO A 376 30.98 -9.24 4.81
CA PRO A 376 31.82 -10.02 3.90
C PRO A 376 33.03 -9.27 3.34
N SER A 377 32.86 -8.03 2.87
CA SER A 377 33.98 -7.25 2.32
C SER A 377 35.03 -6.91 3.37
N GLU A 378 34.62 -6.58 4.59
CA GLU A 378 35.55 -6.33 5.70
C GLU A 378 36.27 -7.63 6.12
N LEU A 379 35.58 -8.79 6.12
CA LEU A 379 36.21 -10.09 6.36
C LEU A 379 37.30 -10.40 5.33
N VAL A 380 37.05 -10.14 4.04
CA VAL A 380 38.04 -10.32 2.98
C VAL A 380 39.29 -9.48 3.27
N LYS A 381 39.14 -8.19 3.55
CA LYS A 381 40.28 -7.30 3.85
C LYS A 381 41.07 -7.76 5.08
N LEU A 382 40.37 -8.06 6.18
CA LEU A 382 41.00 -8.43 7.44
C LEU A 382 41.73 -9.79 7.36
N ALA A 383 41.19 -10.75 6.60
CA ALA A 383 41.85 -12.03 6.37
C ALA A 383 43.03 -11.89 5.39
N GLN A 384 42.90 -11.02 4.38
CA GLN A 384 43.98 -10.69 3.45
C GLN A 384 45.19 -10.10 4.18
N ASP A 385 44.98 -9.23 5.17
CA ASP A 385 46.04 -8.69 6.02
C ASP A 385 46.79 -9.77 6.82
N GLN A 386 46.20 -10.96 6.96
CA GLN A 386 46.80 -12.14 7.58
C GLN A 386 47.34 -13.14 6.55
N GLY A 387 47.36 -12.78 5.27
CA GLY A 387 47.83 -13.62 4.17
C GLY A 387 46.86 -14.72 3.75
N VAL A 388 45.57 -14.62 4.12
CA VAL A 388 44.55 -15.61 3.77
C VAL A 388 43.58 -15.02 2.74
N PRO A 389 43.64 -15.41 1.46
CA PRO A 389 42.69 -14.95 0.45
C PRO A 389 41.32 -15.57 0.68
N LEU A 390 40.27 -14.74 0.72
CA LEU A 390 38.87 -15.18 0.82
C LEU A 390 38.07 -14.76 -0.40
N GLU A 391 37.19 -15.65 -0.87
CA GLU A 391 36.14 -15.35 -1.84
C GLU A 391 34.80 -15.56 -1.15
N ILE A 392 34.06 -14.49 -0.87
CA ILE A 392 32.80 -14.57 -0.11
C ILE A 392 31.61 -14.22 -0.99
N HIS A 393 30.77 -15.22 -1.26
CA HIS A 393 29.49 -15.09 -1.94
C HIS A 393 28.40 -14.71 -0.94
N ASN A 394 27.90 -13.48 -1.02
CA ASN A 394 26.89 -12.96 -0.10
C ASN A 394 25.47 -13.16 -0.64
N PHE A 395 24.83 -14.25 -0.21
CA PHE A 395 23.46 -14.64 -0.55
C PHE A 395 22.41 -14.06 0.41
N ALA A 396 22.77 -13.10 1.26
CA ALA A 396 21.83 -12.52 2.21
C ALA A 396 20.70 -11.79 1.50
N VAL A 397 19.48 -11.93 2.03
CA VAL A 397 18.27 -11.30 1.48
C VAL A 397 17.50 -10.60 2.60
N PRO A 398 16.99 -9.38 2.40
CA PRO A 398 16.19 -8.68 3.39
C PRO A 398 15.01 -9.48 3.92
N ALA A 399 14.67 -9.26 5.20
CA ALA A 399 13.57 -9.93 5.90
C ALA A 399 13.65 -11.48 5.97
N THR A 400 14.82 -12.06 5.72
CA THR A 400 15.07 -13.50 5.81
C THR A 400 15.21 -13.95 7.27
N VAL A 401 14.48 -14.99 7.65
CA VAL A 401 14.65 -15.73 8.93
C VAL A 401 15.52 -16.97 8.72
N ASN A 402 16.02 -17.58 9.79
CA ASN A 402 16.95 -18.73 9.72
C ASN A 402 16.45 -19.87 8.82
N TRP A 403 15.15 -20.18 8.90
CA TRP A 403 14.56 -21.24 8.08
C TRP A 403 14.70 -20.98 6.57
N GLN A 404 14.56 -19.72 6.14
CA GLN A 404 14.73 -19.36 4.73
C GLN A 404 16.21 -19.43 4.30
N SER A 405 17.14 -19.06 5.18
CA SER A 405 18.58 -19.30 4.95
C SER A 405 18.87 -20.79 4.77
N ALA A 406 18.25 -21.66 5.59
CA ALA A 406 18.38 -23.12 5.47
C ALA A 406 17.89 -23.65 4.12
N MET A 407 16.72 -23.18 3.65
CA MET A 407 16.17 -23.61 2.36
C MET A 407 17.01 -23.12 1.18
N LEU A 408 17.54 -21.90 1.25
CA LEU A 408 18.43 -21.38 0.21
C LEU A 408 19.76 -22.15 0.16
N LEU A 409 20.34 -22.47 1.32
CA LEU A 409 21.54 -23.31 1.40
C LEU A 409 21.31 -24.67 0.74
N ILE A 410 20.19 -25.35 1.02
CA ILE A 410 19.86 -26.63 0.38
C ILE A 410 19.78 -26.48 -1.14
N ALA A 411 19.13 -25.42 -1.63
CA ALA A 411 19.00 -25.17 -3.06
C ALA A 411 20.37 -24.95 -3.73
N LEU A 412 21.27 -24.21 -3.06
CA LEU A 412 22.60 -23.93 -3.58
C LEU A 412 23.53 -25.15 -3.50
N LEU A 413 23.47 -25.96 -2.44
CA LEU A 413 24.31 -27.18 -2.31
C LEU A 413 24.03 -28.25 -3.38
N GLN A 414 22.99 -28.06 -4.21
CA GLN A 414 22.72 -28.88 -5.40
C GLN A 414 23.62 -28.53 -6.59
N SER A 415 24.36 -27.41 -6.57
CA SER A 415 25.35 -27.09 -7.60
C SER A 415 26.60 -27.98 -7.49
N GLU A 416 27.29 -28.15 -8.61
CA GLU A 416 28.56 -28.90 -8.65
C GLU A 416 29.66 -28.21 -7.84
N GLN A 417 29.70 -26.87 -7.88
CA GLN A 417 30.61 -26.08 -7.06
C GLN A 417 30.00 -25.88 -5.67
N LYS A 418 30.76 -26.29 -4.64
CA LYS A 418 30.42 -26.14 -3.23
C LYS A 418 31.45 -25.21 -2.57
N PRO A 419 31.08 -24.49 -1.50
CA PRO A 419 32.04 -23.66 -0.78
C PRO A 419 32.91 -24.52 0.14
N ASP A 420 34.03 -23.95 0.58
CA ASP A 420 34.86 -24.51 1.64
C ASP A 420 34.26 -24.28 3.03
N LEU A 421 33.41 -23.25 3.17
CA LEU A 421 32.77 -22.89 4.43
C LEU A 421 31.42 -22.19 4.22
N VAL A 422 30.45 -22.50 5.07
CA VAL A 422 29.19 -21.75 5.17
C VAL A 422 29.19 -20.88 6.43
N VAL A 423 28.75 -19.64 6.27
CA VAL A 423 28.53 -18.70 7.37
C VAL A 423 27.10 -18.21 7.36
N ILE A 424 26.41 -18.33 8.49
CA ILE A 424 25.05 -17.82 8.69
C ILE A 424 25.10 -16.65 9.69
N TYR A 425 24.54 -15.50 9.34
CA TYR A 425 24.42 -14.33 10.21
C TYR A 425 22.95 -13.85 10.27
N ASP A 426 22.26 -14.13 11.37
CA ASP A 426 20.81 -13.92 11.50
C ASP A 426 20.37 -13.70 12.96
N GLY A 427 19.07 -13.79 13.24
CA GLY A 427 18.49 -13.74 14.59
C GLY A 427 17.46 -12.63 14.81
N ALA A 428 17.72 -11.42 14.32
CA ALA A 428 16.79 -10.31 14.55
C ALA A 428 15.44 -10.53 13.86
N ASN A 429 15.44 -11.05 12.63
CA ASN A 429 14.19 -11.36 11.92
C ASN A 429 13.42 -12.51 12.60
N ASP A 430 14.11 -13.46 13.22
CA ASP A 430 13.49 -14.57 13.95
C ASP A 430 12.76 -14.09 15.21
N VAL A 431 13.32 -13.10 15.92
CA VAL A 431 12.65 -12.40 17.02
C VAL A 431 11.49 -11.54 16.49
N ALA A 432 11.67 -10.81 15.39
CA ALA A 432 10.60 -10.01 14.78
C ALA A 432 9.40 -10.86 14.35
N LEU A 433 9.68 -12.04 13.77
CA LEU A 433 8.66 -12.99 13.35
C LEU A 433 7.78 -13.44 14.51
N GLN A 434 8.33 -13.56 15.73
CA GLN A 434 7.53 -13.92 16.91
C GLN A 434 6.45 -12.90 17.21
N GLY A 435 6.74 -11.59 17.07
CA GLY A 435 5.74 -10.54 17.21
C GLY A 435 4.62 -10.65 16.17
N VAL A 436 4.99 -10.94 14.91
CA VAL A 436 4.03 -11.17 13.81
C VAL A 436 3.13 -12.38 14.10
N LEU A 437 3.72 -13.50 14.53
CA LEU A 437 2.98 -14.72 14.83
C LEU A 437 2.06 -14.56 16.05
N ALA A 438 2.53 -13.92 17.13
CA ALA A 438 1.71 -13.65 18.31
C ALA A 438 0.49 -12.77 17.97
N ALA A 439 0.68 -11.73 17.14
CA ALA A 439 -0.42 -10.90 16.65
C ALA A 439 -1.44 -11.69 15.81
N GLN A 440 -1.04 -12.82 15.23
CA GLN A 440 -1.90 -13.72 14.48
C GLN A 440 -2.48 -14.88 15.30
N GLY A 441 -2.22 -14.97 16.61
CA GLY A 441 -2.64 -16.12 17.43
C GLY A 441 -1.86 -17.40 17.11
N LYS A 442 -0.63 -17.26 16.62
CA LYS A 442 0.28 -18.34 16.20
C LYS A 442 1.63 -18.28 16.93
N GLY A 443 1.76 -17.43 17.95
CA GLY A 443 3.01 -17.22 18.68
C GLY A 443 3.51 -18.47 19.41
N ALA A 444 2.65 -19.45 19.68
CA ALA A 444 3.02 -20.75 20.24
C ALA A 444 3.33 -21.82 19.18
N SER A 445 3.26 -21.47 17.89
CA SER A 445 3.51 -22.41 16.80
C SER A 445 5.02 -22.67 16.63
N PRO A 446 5.47 -23.94 16.67
CA PRO A 446 6.85 -24.30 16.37
C PRO A 446 7.08 -24.49 14.85
N GLN A 447 6.05 -24.30 14.02
CA GLN A 447 6.16 -24.50 12.59
C GLN A 447 7.05 -23.42 11.96
N PRO A 448 7.82 -23.77 10.91
CA PRO A 448 8.48 -22.78 10.07
C PRO A 448 7.50 -21.74 9.54
N ALA A 449 7.94 -20.49 9.52
CA ALA A 449 7.16 -19.36 9.01
C ALA A 449 8.12 -18.28 8.50
N SER A 450 7.59 -17.32 7.74
CA SER A 450 8.34 -16.17 7.22
C SER A 450 7.67 -14.85 7.58
N LEU A 451 8.43 -13.76 7.51
CA LEU A 451 7.86 -12.41 7.64
C LEU A 451 6.88 -12.08 6.49
N ILE A 452 7.06 -12.72 5.31
CA ILE A 452 6.20 -12.56 4.13
C ILE A 452 4.80 -13.14 4.36
N ASP A 453 4.70 -14.26 5.09
CA ASP A 453 3.40 -14.86 5.42
C ASP A 453 2.51 -13.87 6.19
N GLY A 454 3.12 -12.98 6.97
CA GLY A 454 2.45 -11.88 7.65
C GLY A 454 1.86 -10.83 6.70
N GLU A 455 2.65 -10.39 5.72
CA GLU A 455 2.24 -9.41 4.71
C GLU A 455 1.17 -9.99 3.77
N LEU A 456 1.33 -11.24 3.35
CA LEU A 456 0.39 -11.95 2.50
C LEU A 456 -0.97 -12.12 3.20
N ASP A 457 -0.99 -12.53 4.47
CA ASP A 457 -2.22 -12.62 5.27
C ASP A 457 -2.93 -11.26 5.38
N ALA A 458 -2.18 -10.15 5.50
CA ALA A 458 -2.75 -8.80 5.56
C ALA A 458 -3.39 -8.37 4.23
N VAL A 459 -2.72 -8.63 3.09
CA VAL A 459 -3.25 -8.34 1.75
C VAL A 459 -4.50 -9.18 1.46
N LEU A 460 -4.49 -10.46 1.81
CA LEU A 460 -5.63 -11.36 1.65
C LEU A 460 -6.82 -10.92 2.51
N LYS A 461 -6.58 -10.50 3.76
CA LYS A 461 -7.62 -9.92 4.63
C LYS A 461 -8.23 -8.65 4.03
N LYS A 462 -7.41 -7.73 3.51
CA LYS A 462 -7.86 -6.48 2.87
C LYS A 462 -8.73 -6.75 1.63
N ARG A 463 -8.40 -7.78 0.84
CA ARG A 463 -9.23 -8.22 -0.30
C ARG A 463 -10.54 -8.86 0.15
N ALA A 464 -10.50 -9.70 1.19
CA ALA A 464 -11.70 -10.34 1.73
C ALA A 464 -12.69 -9.31 2.29
N THR A 465 -12.22 -8.29 3.01
CA THR A 465 -13.08 -7.22 3.54
C THR A 465 -13.60 -6.29 2.44
N ALA A 466 -12.80 -5.97 1.42
CA ALA A 466 -13.25 -5.20 0.26
C ALA A 466 -14.35 -5.93 -0.53
N ASN A 467 -14.23 -7.25 -0.69
CA ASN A 467 -15.25 -8.07 -1.35
C ASN A 467 -16.54 -8.20 -0.50
N ALA A 468 -16.44 -8.23 0.83
CA ALA A 468 -17.60 -8.25 1.71
C ALA A 468 -18.37 -6.92 1.73
N ALA A 469 -17.68 -5.79 1.55
CA ALA A 469 -18.29 -4.45 1.51
C ALA A 469 -19.01 -4.14 0.19
N GLN A 470 -18.75 -4.87 -0.89
CA GLN A 470 -19.31 -4.61 -2.23
C GLN A 470 -20.60 -5.37 -2.57
N GLY A 471 -21.22 -6.07 -1.61
CA GLY A 471 -22.57 -6.60 -1.77
C GLY A 471 -22.77 -7.46 -3.03
N SER A 472 -22.16 -8.64 -3.08
CA SER A 472 -22.53 -9.68 -4.06
C SER A 472 -22.72 -10.99 -3.32
N GLU A 473 -23.97 -11.45 -3.28
CA GLU A 473 -24.29 -12.84 -2.98
C GLU A 473 -23.50 -13.75 -3.95
N THR A 474 -22.98 -14.86 -3.42
CA THR A 474 -22.38 -15.99 -4.15
C THR A 474 -21.17 -15.69 -5.06
N ARG A 475 -20.05 -15.30 -4.46
CA ARG A 475 -18.74 -15.82 -4.90
C ARG A 475 -18.19 -16.70 -3.79
N GLN A 476 -18.20 -18.02 -3.99
CA GLN A 476 -17.39 -18.92 -3.18
C GLN A 476 -15.93 -18.49 -3.35
N THR A 477 -15.41 -17.71 -2.40
CA THR A 477 -13.98 -17.66 -2.16
C THR A 477 -13.53 -19.09 -1.90
N LEU A 478 -12.72 -19.64 -2.81
CA LEU A 478 -12.05 -20.95 -2.64
C LEU A 478 -11.09 -20.97 -1.43
N LEU A 479 -10.88 -19.81 -0.80
CA LEU A 479 -10.14 -19.69 0.45
C LEU A 479 -11.12 -19.86 1.61
N PRO A 480 -10.84 -20.78 2.55
CA PRO A 480 -11.66 -20.92 3.74
C PRO A 480 -11.78 -19.56 4.45
N PRO A 481 -12.95 -19.21 5.00
CA PRO A 481 -13.10 -17.98 5.75
C PRO A 481 -12.03 -17.95 6.84
N SER A 482 -11.13 -16.96 6.78
CA SER A 482 -10.18 -16.65 7.83
C SER A 482 -11.01 -16.40 9.09
N LYS A 483 -11.15 -17.40 9.96
CA LYS A 483 -11.64 -17.19 11.32
C LYS A 483 -10.82 -16.02 11.88
N ALA A 484 -11.50 -14.99 12.38
CA ALA A 484 -10.83 -13.85 13.00
C ALA A 484 -9.90 -14.40 14.09
N ARG A 485 -8.60 -14.43 13.80
CA ARG A 485 -7.61 -14.99 14.71
C ARG A 485 -7.46 -13.99 15.87
N THR A 486 -7.73 -14.45 17.08
CA THR A 486 -7.50 -13.67 18.29
C THR A 486 -6.00 -13.60 18.55
N PRO A 487 -5.42 -12.40 18.77
CA PRO A 487 -4.03 -12.29 19.18
C PRO A 487 -3.76 -13.12 20.44
N ASP A 488 -2.56 -13.69 20.56
CA ASP A 488 -2.15 -14.42 21.74
C ASP A 488 -1.98 -13.44 22.90
N LYS A 489 -3.02 -13.29 23.73
CA LYS A 489 -2.96 -12.42 24.91
C LYS A 489 -2.15 -13.00 26.07
N GLU A 490 -1.71 -14.26 25.97
CA GLU A 490 -1.17 -15.04 27.09
C GLU A 490 0.33 -15.37 26.97
N LEU A 491 0.98 -15.10 25.83
CA LEU A 491 2.40 -15.41 25.64
C LEU A 491 3.28 -14.36 26.32
N THR A 492 3.98 -14.77 27.38
CA THR A 492 5.00 -13.94 28.04
C THR A 492 6.22 -13.74 27.12
N PRO A 493 7.01 -12.67 27.29
CA PRO A 493 8.27 -12.50 26.55
C PRO A 493 9.22 -13.70 26.69
N ALA A 494 9.34 -14.26 27.90
CA ALA A 494 10.15 -15.45 28.14
C ALA A 494 9.67 -16.67 27.34
N ALA A 495 8.35 -16.96 27.35
CA ALA A 495 7.77 -18.06 26.56
C ALA A 495 7.90 -17.80 25.05
N SER A 496 7.78 -16.54 24.62
CA SER A 496 8.03 -16.12 23.25
C SER A 496 9.48 -16.37 22.83
N GLY A 497 10.46 -16.08 23.69
CA GLY A 497 11.88 -16.34 23.43
C GLY A 497 12.18 -17.83 23.31
N GLN A 498 11.57 -18.67 24.13
CA GLN A 498 11.69 -20.13 24.00
C GLN A 498 11.13 -20.63 22.66
N MET A 499 10.03 -20.05 22.19
CA MET A 499 9.45 -20.41 20.91
C MET A 499 10.27 -19.90 19.71
N VAL A 500 10.90 -18.72 19.82
CA VAL A 500 11.92 -18.26 18.85
C VAL A 500 13.04 -19.29 18.78
N LEU A 501 13.61 -19.66 19.93
CA LEU A 501 14.72 -20.62 20.00
C LEU A 501 14.34 -21.99 19.42
N GLN A 502 13.12 -22.48 19.69
CA GLN A 502 12.66 -23.76 19.15
C GLN A 502 12.57 -23.76 17.62
N ARG A 503 11.98 -22.71 17.03
CA ARG A 503 11.89 -22.58 15.56
C ARG A 503 13.27 -22.39 14.94
N TYR A 504 14.09 -21.54 15.54
CA TYR A 504 15.45 -21.28 15.11
C TYR A 504 16.28 -22.58 15.14
N GLY A 505 16.22 -23.33 16.23
CA GLY A 505 16.90 -24.64 16.37
C GLY A 505 16.50 -25.66 15.30
N SER A 506 15.24 -25.64 14.84
CA SER A 506 14.80 -26.50 13.73
C SER A 506 15.49 -26.15 12.41
N GLY A 507 15.70 -24.87 12.12
CA GLY A 507 16.46 -24.45 10.93
C GLY A 507 17.96 -24.74 11.05
N ILE A 508 18.53 -24.57 12.26
CA ILE A 508 19.93 -24.94 12.54
C ILE A 508 20.17 -26.44 12.34
N GLU A 509 19.24 -27.30 12.78
CA GLU A 509 19.34 -28.74 12.56
C GLU A 509 19.39 -29.08 11.06
N VAL A 510 18.53 -28.43 10.25
CA VAL A 510 18.51 -28.61 8.80
C VAL A 510 19.83 -28.13 8.18
N ILE A 511 20.30 -26.93 8.53
CA ILE A 511 21.57 -26.38 8.04
C ILE A 511 22.71 -27.35 8.32
N ARG A 512 22.86 -27.79 9.58
CA ARG A 512 23.94 -28.70 9.98
C ARG A 512 23.89 -30.02 9.23
N LYS A 513 22.71 -30.67 9.14
CA LYS A 513 22.59 -31.96 8.45
C LYS A 513 22.97 -31.86 6.97
N PHE A 514 22.53 -30.83 6.26
CA PHE A 514 22.85 -30.69 4.83
C PHE A 514 24.31 -30.28 4.59
N SER A 515 24.87 -29.45 5.48
CA SER A 515 26.29 -29.13 5.50
C SER A 515 27.16 -30.38 5.74
N GLU A 516 26.81 -31.20 6.74
CA GLU A 516 27.48 -32.48 7.03
C GLU A 516 27.41 -33.45 5.85
N LEU A 517 26.23 -33.65 5.26
CA LEU A 517 26.04 -34.48 4.07
C LEU A 517 26.88 -34.00 2.87
N SER A 518 27.15 -32.69 2.81
CA SER A 518 27.99 -32.10 1.77
C SER A 518 29.46 -32.00 2.15
N SER A 519 29.85 -32.42 3.36
CA SER A 519 31.19 -32.26 3.93
C SER A 519 31.67 -30.80 3.95
N VAL A 520 30.74 -29.87 4.11
CA VAL A 520 31.01 -28.42 4.20
C VAL A 520 30.85 -27.98 5.65
N PRO A 521 31.88 -27.43 6.32
CA PRO A 521 31.74 -26.89 7.66
C PRO A 521 30.79 -25.68 7.69
N VAL A 522 30.16 -25.45 8.85
CA VAL A 522 29.24 -24.30 9.04
C VAL A 522 29.49 -23.59 10.36
N LEU A 523 29.50 -22.26 10.32
CA LEU A 523 29.54 -21.38 11.49
C LEU A 523 28.34 -20.44 11.48
N ILE A 524 27.71 -20.27 12.65
CA ILE A 524 26.42 -19.59 12.76
C ILE A 524 26.52 -18.54 13.85
N PHE A 525 26.13 -17.31 13.51
CA PHE A 525 26.30 -16.13 14.31
C PHE A 525 24.97 -15.43 14.54
N TRP A 526 24.63 -15.22 15.80
CA TRP A 526 23.47 -14.42 16.19
C TRP A 526 23.85 -12.94 16.22
N GLN A 527 23.17 -12.13 15.42
CA GLN A 527 23.51 -10.73 15.19
C GLN A 527 23.23 -9.83 16.42
N PRO A 528 23.91 -8.68 16.51
CA PRO A 528 23.59 -7.63 17.47
C PRO A 528 22.36 -6.80 17.11
N ASP A 529 21.81 -6.18 18.15
CA ASP A 529 20.63 -5.31 18.12
C ASP A 529 20.83 -4.18 19.14
N ILE A 530 20.47 -2.95 18.78
CA ILE A 530 20.62 -1.78 19.66
C ILE A 530 19.83 -1.91 20.97
N ARG A 531 18.75 -2.71 20.94
CA ARG A 531 17.86 -2.95 22.09
C ARG A 531 18.47 -3.89 23.13
N THR A 532 19.53 -4.63 22.76
CA THR A 532 20.27 -5.52 23.66
C THR A 532 21.66 -4.99 24.03
N LYS A 533 22.14 -3.93 23.36
CA LYS A 533 23.44 -3.30 23.62
C LYS A 533 23.50 -2.70 25.04
N GLN A 534 24.60 -2.93 25.76
CA GLN A 534 24.82 -2.41 27.11
C GLN A 534 26.24 -1.82 27.31
N PRO A 535 26.39 -0.66 27.97
CA PRO A 535 25.34 0.32 28.23
C PRO A 535 24.85 0.97 26.91
N GLN A 536 23.61 1.46 26.92
CA GLN A 536 23.10 2.32 25.85
C GLN A 536 23.71 3.72 25.98
N SER A 537 24.26 4.22 24.89
CA SER A 537 24.79 5.59 24.75
C SER A 537 23.68 6.60 24.45
N SER A 538 24.00 7.89 24.49
CA SER A 538 23.06 8.93 24.04
C SER A 538 22.68 8.78 22.56
N ALA A 539 23.63 8.40 21.71
CA ALA A 539 23.39 8.15 20.30
C ALA A 539 22.43 6.96 20.07
N ASP A 540 22.52 5.93 20.92
CA ASP A 540 21.59 4.80 20.86
C ASP A 540 20.16 5.23 21.24
N ALA A 541 20.04 6.07 22.27
CA ALA A 541 18.76 6.62 22.70
C ALA A 541 18.13 7.52 21.61
N ASP A 542 18.93 8.36 20.96
CA ASP A 542 18.49 9.21 19.84
C ASP A 542 18.01 8.36 18.66
N THR A 543 18.73 7.30 18.33
CA THR A 543 18.36 6.36 17.25
C THR A 543 17.03 5.66 17.56
N LEU A 544 16.88 5.11 18.77
CA LEU A 544 15.64 4.47 19.23
C LEU A 544 14.45 5.43 19.21
N ALA A 545 14.67 6.68 19.60
CA ALA A 545 13.65 7.74 19.52
C ALA A 545 13.28 8.07 18.06
N ALA A 546 14.28 8.18 17.17
CA ALA A 546 14.08 8.47 15.75
C ALA A 546 13.23 7.39 15.04
N VAL A 547 13.43 6.12 15.41
CA VAL A 547 12.64 4.99 14.88
C VAL A 547 11.35 4.71 15.67
N LYS A 548 11.00 5.58 16.64
CA LYS A 548 9.76 5.54 17.43
C LYS A 548 9.56 4.23 18.19
N VAL A 549 10.63 3.65 18.72
CA VAL A 549 10.54 2.48 19.60
C VAL A 549 10.05 2.94 20.98
N ASP A 550 8.86 2.47 21.39
CA ASP A 550 8.34 2.74 22.72
C ASP A 550 8.97 1.82 23.78
N GLN A 551 8.94 2.24 25.06
CA GLN A 551 9.55 1.48 26.15
C GLN A 551 8.93 0.09 26.36
N GLY A 552 7.65 -0.09 26.07
CA GLY A 552 6.98 -1.38 26.19
C GLY A 552 7.48 -2.36 25.14
N SER A 553 7.54 -1.92 23.88
CA SER A 553 8.10 -2.70 22.76
C SER A 553 9.59 -2.98 22.95
N LEU A 554 10.36 -2.02 23.45
CA LEU A 554 11.77 -2.20 23.81
C LEU A 554 11.93 -3.34 24.82
N ARG A 555 11.21 -3.25 25.95
CA ARG A 555 11.26 -4.25 27.00
C ARG A 555 10.84 -5.64 26.52
N ALA A 556 9.72 -5.72 25.82
CA ALA A 556 9.21 -6.99 25.30
C ALA A 556 10.20 -7.64 24.32
N TRP A 557 10.83 -6.84 23.46
CA TRP A 557 11.88 -7.33 22.57
C TRP A 557 13.09 -7.83 23.33
N THR A 558 13.65 -7.01 24.24
CA THR A 558 14.84 -7.36 25.01
C THR A 558 14.62 -8.64 25.81
N GLU A 559 13.50 -8.76 26.55
CA GLU A 559 13.19 -9.95 27.34
C GLU A 559 12.97 -11.20 26.44
N THR A 560 12.34 -11.05 25.27
CA THR A 560 12.16 -12.15 24.30
C THR A 560 13.50 -12.59 23.72
N SER A 561 14.33 -11.62 23.31
CA SER A 561 15.65 -11.87 22.72
C SER A 561 16.59 -12.50 23.73
N ASP A 562 16.62 -12.03 24.98
CA ASP A 562 17.46 -12.59 26.04
C ASP A 562 17.06 -14.03 26.37
N ALA A 563 15.76 -14.32 26.43
CA ALA A 563 15.27 -15.67 26.63
C ALA A 563 15.63 -16.63 25.49
N ALA A 564 15.66 -16.15 24.23
CA ALA A 564 16.15 -16.95 23.10
C ALA A 564 17.67 -17.13 23.17
N ARG A 565 18.41 -16.05 23.43
CA ARG A 565 19.87 -16.02 23.50
C ARG A 565 20.44 -16.96 24.55
N ALA A 566 19.74 -17.12 25.68
CA ALA A 566 20.13 -18.04 26.75
C ALA A 566 20.32 -19.50 26.28
N GLY A 567 19.70 -19.91 25.17
CA GLY A 567 19.84 -21.27 24.62
C GLY A 567 20.70 -21.39 23.36
N LEU A 568 21.28 -20.30 22.84
CA LEU A 568 22.06 -20.33 21.59
C LEU A 568 23.32 -21.19 21.69
N SER A 569 24.00 -21.18 22.84
CA SER A 569 25.22 -21.98 23.05
C SER A 569 24.94 -23.48 22.93
N ALA A 570 23.77 -23.94 23.38
CA ALA A 570 23.34 -25.34 23.24
C ALA A 570 23.11 -25.75 21.77
N LEU A 571 22.84 -24.78 20.89
CA LEU A 571 22.72 -24.98 19.44
C LEU A 571 24.07 -24.81 18.70
N GLY A 572 25.15 -24.50 19.44
CA GLY A 572 26.46 -24.19 18.88
C GLY A 572 26.45 -22.92 18.02
N VAL A 573 25.67 -21.92 18.44
CA VAL A 573 25.55 -20.61 17.77
C VAL A 573 26.35 -19.58 18.56
N THR A 574 27.16 -18.80 17.86
CA THR A 574 27.98 -17.76 18.47
C THR A 574 27.15 -16.49 18.65
N ASP A 575 26.97 -16.04 19.88
CA ASP A 575 26.25 -14.80 20.18
C ASP A 575 27.14 -13.57 19.99
N LEU A 576 26.83 -12.73 18.99
CA LEU A 576 27.53 -11.48 18.70
C LEU A 576 26.82 -10.25 19.26
N SER A 577 25.73 -10.41 20.01
CA SER A 577 24.93 -9.29 20.51
C SER A 577 25.68 -8.26 21.34
N GLY A 578 26.72 -8.68 22.07
CA GLY A 578 27.58 -7.80 22.86
C GLY A 578 28.75 -7.17 22.09
N VAL A 579 28.85 -7.34 20.76
CA VAL A 579 30.01 -6.87 19.97
C VAL A 579 30.20 -5.35 20.03
N PHE A 580 29.12 -4.60 20.29
CA PHE A 580 29.17 -3.15 20.41
C PHE A 580 29.09 -2.66 21.87
N ASP A 581 29.11 -3.56 22.85
CA ASP A 581 29.04 -3.15 24.26
C ASP A 581 30.20 -2.21 24.61
N GLY A 582 29.88 -1.13 25.32
CA GLY A 582 30.82 -0.06 25.67
C GLY A 582 31.15 0.94 24.54
N GLN A 583 30.73 0.70 23.29
CA GLN A 583 30.89 1.69 22.21
C GLN A 583 29.96 2.88 22.42
N THR A 584 30.46 4.09 22.16
CA THR A 584 29.70 5.35 22.36
C THR A 584 29.40 6.07 21.04
N GLU A 585 30.10 5.66 19.99
CA GLU A 585 29.94 6.12 18.62
C GLU A 585 28.57 5.71 18.07
N PRO A 586 27.95 6.54 17.21
CA PRO A 586 26.71 6.18 16.56
C PRO A 586 26.97 5.09 15.51
N ILE A 587 26.69 3.84 15.87
CA ILE A 587 26.89 2.68 15.00
C ILE A 587 25.61 2.32 14.26
N TYR A 588 24.48 2.36 14.96
CA TYR A 588 23.18 1.99 14.43
C TYR A 588 22.46 3.19 13.81
N TRP A 589 21.83 2.97 12.67
CA TRP A 589 20.88 3.93 12.08
C TRP A 589 19.42 3.44 12.21
N ASP A 590 19.20 2.23 12.71
CA ASP A 590 17.91 1.75 13.20
C ASP A 590 18.08 0.73 14.34
N THR A 591 17.15 -0.20 14.52
CA THR A 591 17.27 -1.20 15.60
C THR A 591 18.35 -2.25 15.37
N VAL A 592 18.74 -2.52 14.12
CA VAL A 592 19.55 -3.71 13.76
C VAL A 592 20.62 -3.43 12.70
N HIS A 593 20.45 -2.38 11.89
CA HIS A 593 21.36 -2.05 10.81
C HIS A 593 22.41 -1.05 11.26
N THR A 594 23.63 -1.30 10.83
CA THR A 594 24.81 -0.55 11.24
C THR A 594 25.45 0.16 10.06
N ASN A 595 26.19 1.22 10.35
CA ASN A 595 27.11 1.83 9.42
C ASN A 595 28.36 0.96 9.18
N GLU A 596 29.30 1.48 8.40
CA GLU A 596 30.54 0.78 8.01
C GLU A 596 31.50 0.54 9.18
N LEU A 597 31.42 1.35 10.24
CA LEU A 597 32.16 1.06 11.49
C LEU A 597 31.61 -0.22 12.14
N GLY A 598 30.28 -0.36 12.19
CA GLY A 598 29.65 -1.54 12.77
C GLY A 598 29.93 -2.82 11.99
N SER A 599 29.92 -2.79 10.66
CA SER A 599 30.29 -3.98 9.86
C SER A 599 31.73 -4.41 10.07
N ARG A 600 32.68 -3.45 10.14
CA ARG A 600 34.09 -3.75 10.44
C ARG A 600 34.25 -4.40 11.82
N LEU A 601 33.63 -3.85 12.86
CA LEU A 601 33.72 -4.41 14.23
C LEU A 601 33.10 -5.82 14.32
N VAL A 602 31.99 -6.06 13.61
CA VAL A 602 31.41 -7.41 13.49
C VAL A 602 32.35 -8.35 12.75
N ALA A 603 32.92 -7.92 11.61
CA ALA A 603 33.86 -8.71 10.84
C ALA A 603 35.13 -9.07 11.66
N GLU A 604 35.69 -8.13 12.41
CA GLU A 604 36.82 -8.38 13.33
C GLU A 604 36.48 -9.44 14.38
N ARG A 605 35.29 -9.36 14.96
CA ARG A 605 34.82 -10.33 15.96
C ARG A 605 34.57 -11.70 15.33
N MET A 606 34.02 -11.75 14.12
CA MET A 606 33.78 -12.99 13.37
C MET A 606 35.09 -13.63 12.93
N LEU A 607 36.06 -12.85 12.47
CA LEU A 607 37.35 -13.37 12.01
C LEU A 607 38.06 -14.16 13.12
N LYS A 608 37.98 -13.70 14.38
CA LYS A 608 38.53 -14.43 15.54
C LYS A 608 37.93 -15.84 15.70
N GLU A 609 36.65 -16.02 15.39
CA GLU A 609 35.97 -17.33 15.45
C GLU A 609 36.22 -18.16 14.19
N LEU A 610 36.38 -17.50 13.05
CA LEU A 610 36.67 -18.14 11.76
C LEU A 610 38.11 -18.65 11.71
N GLN A 611 39.04 -17.98 12.38
CA GLN A 611 40.48 -18.19 12.23
C GLN A 611 40.95 -19.64 12.41
N PRO A 612 40.49 -20.40 13.44
CA PRO A 612 40.86 -21.81 13.55
C PRO A 612 40.43 -22.62 12.31
N LYS A 613 39.23 -22.37 11.79
CA LYS A 613 38.71 -23.06 10.61
C LYS A 613 39.44 -22.65 9.33
N LEU A 614 39.74 -21.37 9.17
CA LEU A 614 40.50 -20.88 8.01
C LEU A 614 41.92 -21.44 7.98
N GLN A 615 42.57 -21.60 9.14
CA GLN A 615 43.88 -22.25 9.23
C GLN A 615 43.82 -23.73 8.85
N ASP A 616 42.79 -24.45 9.27
CA ASP A 616 42.59 -25.85 8.88
C ASP A 616 42.36 -26.01 7.38
N LEU A 617 41.54 -25.14 6.77
CA LEU A 617 41.27 -25.14 5.33
C LEU A 617 42.50 -24.76 4.51
N SER A 618 43.26 -23.74 4.94
CA SER A 618 44.50 -23.34 4.27
C SER A 618 45.53 -24.49 4.22
N LYS A 619 45.59 -25.31 5.27
CA LYS A 619 46.48 -26.50 5.32
C LYS A 619 46.00 -27.66 4.45
N GLN A 620 44.72 -27.69 4.04
CA GLN A 620 44.19 -28.72 3.16
C GLN A 620 44.39 -28.37 1.69
N GLN A 621 44.52 -27.07 1.37
CA GLN A 621 44.78 -26.56 0.03
C GLN A 621 46.27 -26.58 -0.35
N GLY A 622 47.17 -26.39 0.62
CA GLY A 622 48.63 -26.48 0.44
C GLY A 622 49.19 -27.86 0.73
#